data_AF-A0A6L2NVP5-F1
#
_entry.id   AF-A0A6L2NVP5-F1
#
_cell.length_a   1.000
_cell.length_b   1.000
_cell.length_c   1.000
_cell.angle_alpha   90.00
_cell.angle_beta   90.00
_cell.angle_gamma   90.00
#
_symmetry.space_group_name_H-M   'P 1'
#
loop_
_entity.id
_entity.type
_entity.pdbx_description
1 polymer ?
#
loop_
_entity_poly.entity_id
_entity_poly.type
_entity_poly.pdbx_seq_one_letter_code
_entity_poly.pdbx_strand_id
1 'polypeptide(L)' 'MDIALSLRTMVFPTGARFDTMYQYKEDTKRKQWVAYLQAGAGIVADSVPDDEQQECENKAAGLARAIDLAESAFCK' A
#
# COMPACT_ATOMS: atom_id res chain seq x y z
N MET A 1 -14.82 25.95 9.57
CA MET A 1 -14.58 25.47 8.20
C MET A 1 -13.63 24.31 8.35
N ASP A 2 -14.18 23.10 8.32
CA ASP A 2 -13.43 21.88 8.60
C ASP A 2 -12.83 21.37 7.29
N ILE A 3 -11.51 21.26 7.26
CA ILE A 3 -10.74 20.77 6.11
C ILE A 3 -10.29 19.35 6.42
N ALA A 4 -10.76 18.38 5.63
CA ALA A 4 -10.29 16.99 5.69
C ALA A 4 -9.28 16.76 4.55
N LEU A 5 -7.99 16.64 4.90
CA LEU A 5 -6.95 16.26 3.96
C LEU A 5 -6.63 14.77 4.16
N SER A 6 -7.13 13.91 3.27
CA SER A 6 -6.70 12.52 3.27
C SER A 6 -5.94 12.17 2.00
N LEU A 7 -4.70 11.71 2.18
CA LEU A 7 -3.80 11.34 1.11
C LEU A 7 -3.41 9.87 1.31
N ARG A 8 -3.61 9.06 0.27
CA ARG A 8 -3.15 7.67 0.22
C ARG A 8 -1.99 7.59 -0.77
N THR A 9 -0.87 7.02 -0.35
CA THR A 9 0.37 6.99 -1.12
C THR A 9 0.90 5.58 -1.18
N MET A 10 1.27 5.15 -2.38
CA MET A 10 1.96 3.90 -2.64
C MET A 10 3.36 4.22 -3.18
N VAL A 11 4.40 3.66 -2.56
CA VAL A 11 5.80 3.87 -2.97
C VAL A 11 6.43 2.53 -3.34
N PHE A 12 6.93 2.45 -4.57
CA PHE A 12 7.79 1.37 -5.04
C PHE A 12 9.24 1.86 -5.10
N PRO A 13 10.10 1.44 -4.16
CA PRO A 13 11.51 1.79 -4.20
C PRO A 13 12.20 1.08 -5.37
N THR A 14 12.90 1.84 -6.21
CA THR A 14 13.61 1.32 -7.39
C THR A 14 15.08 0.96 -7.15
N GLY A 15 15.63 1.35 -5.99
CA GLY A 15 16.99 1.05 -5.59
C GLY A 15 17.18 -0.41 -5.18
N ALA A 16 18.42 -0.92 -5.26
CA ALA A 16 18.77 -2.23 -4.72
C ALA A 16 18.60 -2.20 -3.20
N ARG A 17 17.65 -2.97 -2.67
CA ARG A 17 17.42 -3.10 -1.24
C ARG A 17 17.69 -4.50 -0.77
N PHE A 18 18.36 -4.60 0.38
CA PHE A 18 18.65 -5.86 1.05
C PHE A 18 17.41 -6.48 1.73
N ASP A 19 16.25 -5.81 1.68
CA ASP A 19 14.94 -6.33 2.12
C ASP A 19 14.19 -7.12 1.02
N THR A 20 14.65 -7.02 -0.24
CA THR A 20 14.05 -7.78 -1.35
C THR A 20 14.43 -9.25 -1.17
N MET A 21 13.48 -10.07 -0.72
CA MET A 21 13.69 -11.51 -0.64
C MET A 21 13.89 -12.05 -2.06
N TYR A 22 15.10 -12.53 -2.35
CA TYR A 22 15.32 -13.36 -3.53
C TYR A 22 14.63 -14.70 -3.29
N GLN A 23 13.58 -14.99 -4.05
CA GLN A 23 13.05 -16.35 -4.09
C GLN A 23 14.03 -17.20 -4.92
N TYR A 24 14.80 -18.06 -4.26
CA TYR A 24 15.64 -19.07 -4.91
C TYR A 24 14.79 -20.31 -5.22
N LYS A 25 13.77 -20.15 -6.04
CA LYS A 25 13.02 -21.28 -6.62
C LYS A 25 13.28 -21.26 -8.11
N GLU A 26 14.05 -22.26 -8.56
CA GLU A 26 14.30 -22.69 -9.95
C GLU A 26 14.22 -21.64 -11.07
N ASP A 27 15.39 -21.34 -11.64
CA ASP A 27 15.67 -20.74 -12.96
C ASP A 27 15.03 -19.38 -13.35
N THR A 28 14.27 -18.74 -12.46
CA THR A 28 13.74 -17.39 -12.68
C THR A 28 14.11 -16.45 -11.54
N LYS A 29 15.17 -15.64 -11.73
CA LYS A 29 15.55 -14.57 -10.80
C LYS A 29 14.54 -13.42 -10.87
N ARG A 30 13.35 -13.57 -10.27
CA ARG A 30 12.41 -12.46 -10.15
C ARG A 30 12.71 -11.67 -8.88
N LYS A 31 13.01 -10.37 -9.03
CA LYS A 31 13.08 -9.46 -7.89
C LYS A 31 11.69 -9.37 -7.26
N GLN A 32 11.55 -9.76 -6.00
CA GLN A 32 10.36 -9.45 -5.23
C GLN A 32 10.41 -7.97 -4.85
N TRP A 33 9.36 -7.23 -5.18
CA TRP A 33 9.23 -5.81 -4.87
C TRP A 33 8.58 -5.65 -3.50
N VAL A 34 9.06 -4.69 -2.72
CA VAL A 34 8.40 -4.26 -1.48
C VAL A 34 7.68 -2.95 -1.76
N ALA A 35 6.36 -2.93 -1.62
CA ALA A 35 5.54 -1.72 -1.73
C ALA A 35 5.24 -1.16 -0.34
N TYR A 36 5.45 0.15 -0.15
CA TYR A 36 5.04 0.84 1.08
C TYR A 36 3.70 1.52 0.84
N LEU A 37 2.72 1.17 1.67
CA LEU A 37 1.39 1.77 1.64
C LEU A 37 1.25 2.69 2.85
N GLN A 38 1.02 3.97 2.58
CA GLN A 38 0.65 4.94 3.61
C GLN A 38 -0.78 5.41 3.34
N ALA A 39 -1.62 5.33 4.36
CA ALA A 39 -2.97 5.87 4.37
C ALA A 39 -3.15 6.74 5.61
N GLY A 40 -4.04 7.73 5.48
CA GLY A 40 -4.46 8.59 6.57
C GLY A 40 -5.94 8.91 6.47
N ALA A 41 -6.46 9.45 7.56
CA ALA A 41 -7.85 9.89 7.69
C ALA A 41 -7.91 11.38 8.00
N GLY A 42 -9.03 12.00 7.64
CA GLY A 42 -9.25 13.43 7.83
C GLY A 42 -9.84 13.70 9.21
N ILE A 43 -9.00 14.14 10.16
CA ILE A 43 -9.48 14.43 11.52
C ILE A 43 -10.18 15.78 11.58
N VAL A 44 -11.41 15.77 12.11
CA VAL A 44 -12.24 16.95 12.38
C VAL A 44 -12.71 16.95 13.84
N ALA A 45 -13.42 18.00 14.26
CA ALA A 45 -13.78 18.21 15.67
C ALA A 45 -14.71 17.12 16.25
N ASP A 46 -15.52 16.50 15.39
CA ASP A 46 -16.51 15.47 15.70
C ASP A 46 -16.10 14.06 15.26
N SER A 47 -14.83 13.87 14.87
CA SER A 47 -14.29 12.57 14.47
C SER A 47 -14.40 11.52 15.59
N VAL A 48 -14.73 10.30 15.19
CA VAL A 48 -14.73 9.11 16.07
C VAL A 48 -13.47 8.31 15.77
N PRO A 49 -12.57 8.07 16.75
CA PRO A 49 -11.28 7.41 16.50
C PRO A 49 -11.37 6.08 15.75
N ASP A 50 -12.38 5.26 16.06
CA ASP A 50 -12.58 3.96 15.40
C ASP A 50 -12.99 4.12 13.92
N ASP A 51 -13.82 5.12 13.59
CA ASP A 51 -14.25 5.40 12.22
C ASP A 51 -13.08 5.92 11.37
N GLU A 52 -12.22 6.77 11.95
CA GLU A 52 -11.03 7.31 11.27
C GLU A 52 -9.96 6.22 11.03
N GLN A 53 -9.80 5.30 11.97
CA GLN A 53 -8.96 4.11 11.78
C GLN A 53 -9.53 3.24 10.65
N GLN A 54 -10.84 3.01 10.62
CA GLN A 54 -11.48 2.24 9.57
C GLN A 54 -11.33 2.92 8.19
N GLU A 55 -11.37 4.25 8.13
CA GLU A 55 -11.08 5.03 6.92
C GLU A 55 -9.65 4.79 6.41
N CYS A 56 -8.65 4.77 7.30
CA CYS A 56 -7.27 4.46 6.94
C CYS A 56 -7.14 3.05 6.35
N GLU A 57 -7.74 2.06 7.01
CA GLU A 57 -7.71 0.66 6.58
C GLU A 57 -8.37 0.48 5.22
N ASN A 58 -9.54 1.07 5.00
CA ASN A 58 -10.26 0.98 3.72
C ASN A 58 -9.45 1.56 2.56
N LYS A 59 -8.73 2.67 2.80
CA LYS A 59 -7.85 3.26 1.78
C LYS A 59 -6.63 2.40 1.50
N ALA A 60 -6.00 1.86 2.54
CA ALA A 60 -4.86 0.95 2.40
C ALA A 60 -5.28 -0.34 1.67
N ALA A 61 -6.45 -0.89 1.99
CA ALA A 61 -7.01 -2.07 1.34
C ALA A 61 -7.25 -1.86 -0.15
N GLY A 62 -7.73 -0.67 -0.55
CA GLY A 62 -7.87 -0.31 -1.96
C GLY A 62 -6.54 -0.30 -2.72
N LEU A 63 -5.46 0.19 -2.09
CA LEU A 63 -4.12 0.15 -2.66
C LEU A 63 -3.57 -1.29 -2.75
N ALA A 64 -3.75 -2.10 -1.72
CA ALA A 64 -3.33 -3.50 -1.73
C ALA A 64 -4.04 -4.30 -2.83
N ARG A 65 -5.36 -4.13 -2.98
CA ARG A 65 -6.15 -4.78 -4.04
C ARG A 65 -5.70 -4.40 -5.45
N ALA A 66 -5.20 -3.18 -5.65
CA ALA A 66 -4.65 -2.77 -6.93
C ALA A 66 -3.35 -3.51 -7.27
N ILE A 67 -2.52 -3.80 -6.27
CA ILE A 67 -1.31 -4.63 -6.42
C ILE A 67 -1.71 -6.06 -6.81
N ASP A 68 -2.62 -6.68 -6.06
CA ASP A 68 -3.08 -8.06 -6.33
C ASP A 68 -3.59 -8.22 -7.78
N LEU A 69 -4.37 -7.25 -8.25
CA LEU A 69 -4.91 -7.24 -9.60
C LEU A 69 -3.81 -7.09 -10.65
N ALA A 70 -2.83 -6.20 -10.43
CA ALA A 70 -1.70 -6.03 -11.32
C ALA A 70 -0.83 -7.29 -11.40
N GLU A 71 -0.55 -7.93 -10.27
CA GLU A 71 0.18 -9.20 -10.25
C GLU A 71 -0.58 -10.30 -11.00
N SER A 72 -1.89 -10.42 -10.76
CA SER A 72 -2.73 -11.41 -11.45
C SER A 72 -2.80 -11.18 -12.97
N ALA A 73 -2.75 -9.93 -13.41
CA ALA A 73 -2.83 -9.55 -14.82
C ALA A 73 -1.50 -9.73 -15.58
N PHE A 74 -0.37 -9.37 -14.96
CA PHE A 74 0.91 -9.22 -15.66
C PHE A 74 1.99 -10.21 -15.25
N CYS A 75 1.80 -10.99 -14.19
CA CYS A 75 2.86 -11.78 -13.58
C CYS A 75 2.60 -13.28 -13.55
N LYS A 76 1.82 -13.76 -14.53
CA LYS A 76 1.59 -15.19 -14.80
C LYS A 76 2.87 -15.93 -15.15
#